data_AF-A0A093ZUE2-F1
#
_entry.id   AF-A0A093ZUE2-F1
#
_cell.length_a   1.000
_cell.length_b   1.000
_cell.length_c   1.000
_cell.angle_alpha   90.00
_cell.angle_beta   90.00
_cell.angle_gamma   90.00
#
_symmetry.space_group_name_H-M   'P 1'
#
loop_
_entity.id
_entity.type
_entity.pdbx_description
1 polymer ?
#
loop_
_entity_poly.entity_id
_entity_poly.type
_entity_poly.pdbx_seq_one_letter_code
_entity_poly.pdbx_strand_id
1 'polypeptide(L)' 'VATPADAALMMQLGCDGVFVGSGIFKSGDAAKRARAIVQAVTHFKDAKKLAEISEDLGEAMVGINVEKMPEGDKMAGRGW' A
#
# COMPACT_ATOMS: atom_id res chain seq x y z
N VAL A 1 3.49 -0.94 0.69
CA VAL A 1 2.05 -0.62 0.77
C VAL A 1 1.84 0.81 0.31
N ALA A 2 1.18 0.99 -0.84
CA ALA A 2 0.89 2.28 -1.44
C ALA A 2 -0.63 2.56 -1.55
N THR A 3 -1.44 1.50 -1.60
CA THR A 3 -2.90 1.58 -1.77
C THR A 3 -3.67 0.87 -0.64
N PRO A 4 -4.97 1.18 -0.45
CA PRO A 4 -5.85 0.41 0.44
C PRO A 4 -5.91 -1.08 0.07
N ALA A 5 -5.90 -1.41 -1.21
CA ALA A 5 -5.90 -2.79 -1.69
C ALA A 5 -4.64 -3.55 -1.27
N ASP A 6 -3.45 -2.91 -1.33
CA ASP A 6 -2.21 -3.52 -0.83
C ASP A 6 -2.31 -3.82 0.66
N ALA A 7 -2.86 -2.88 1.44
CA ALA A 7 -3.02 -3.05 2.87
C ALA A 7 -3.95 -4.22 3.19
N ALA A 8 -5.09 -4.31 2.50
CA ALA A 8 -6.03 -5.40 2.65
C ALA A 8 -5.41 -6.75 2.24
N LEU A 9 -4.65 -6.78 1.15
CA LEU A 9 -3.93 -7.98 0.70
C LEU A 9 -2.99 -8.52 1.78
N MET A 10 -2.18 -7.66 2.41
CA MET A 10 -1.28 -8.08 3.48
C MET A 10 -2.05 -8.68 4.67
N MET A 11 -3.18 -8.10 5.05
CA MET A 11 -4.04 -8.65 6.10
C MET A 11 -4.64 -10.01 5.69
N GLN A 12 -5.06 -10.17 4.42
CA GLN A 12 -5.55 -11.46 3.91
C GLN A 12 -4.47 -12.55 3.89
N LEU A 13 -3.21 -12.18 3.70
CA LEU A 13 -2.05 -13.08 3.79
C LEU A 13 -1.68 -13.45 5.24
N GLY A 14 -2.39 -12.92 6.24
CA GLY A 14 -2.22 -13.29 7.64
C GLY A 14 -1.28 -12.39 8.44
N CYS A 15 -0.97 -11.18 7.95
CA CYS A 15 -0.22 -10.20 8.73
C CYS A 15 -1.07 -9.64 9.89
N ASP A 16 -0.43 -9.39 11.05
CA ASP A 16 -1.07 -8.76 12.21
C ASP A 16 -1.29 -7.25 12.03
N GLY A 17 -0.61 -6.65 11.06
CA GLY A 17 -0.71 -5.23 10.74
C GLY A 17 0.17 -4.84 9.55
N VAL A 18 0.05 -3.59 9.12
CA VAL A 18 0.81 -3.04 7.99
C VAL A 18 1.54 -1.76 8.39
N PHE A 19 2.79 -1.63 7.94
CA PHE A 19 3.56 -0.41 8.11
C PHE A 19 3.54 0.40 6.81
N VAL A 20 3.22 1.69 6.90
CA VAL A 20 3.10 2.57 5.73
C VAL A 20 3.81 3.89 5.99
N GLY A 21 4.79 4.22 5.15
CA GLY A 21 5.50 5.50 5.16
C GLY A 21 5.25 6.29 3.89
N SER A 22 6.10 6.07 2.89
CA SER A 22 6.06 6.78 1.60
C SER A 22 4.72 6.67 0.86
N GLY A 23 3.98 5.58 1.01
CA GLY A 23 2.68 5.37 0.40
C GLY A 23 1.64 6.44 0.75
N ILE A 24 1.75 7.02 1.95
CA ILE A 24 0.89 8.10 2.44
C ILE A 24 1.51 9.46 2.13
N PHE A 25 2.77 9.69 2.53
CA PHE A 25 3.35 11.03 2.51
C PHE A 25 3.91 11.48 1.15
N LYS A 26 4.15 10.55 0.21
CA LYS A 26 4.55 10.88 -1.18
C LYS A 26 3.37 10.79 -2.15
N SER A 27 2.15 11.00 -1.65
CA SER A 27 0.92 10.96 -2.43
C SER A 27 0.23 12.32 -2.51
N GLY A 28 -0.76 12.46 -3.39
CA GLY A 28 -1.51 13.70 -3.56
C GLY A 28 -2.23 14.18 -2.29
N ASP A 29 -3.01 13.30 -1.65
CA ASP A 29 -3.71 13.59 -0.39
C ASP A 29 -3.36 12.57 0.69
N ALA A 30 -2.37 12.93 1.51
CA ALA A 30 -1.88 12.08 2.59
C ALA A 30 -2.94 11.79 3.66
N ALA A 31 -3.79 12.77 4.01
CA ALA A 31 -4.76 12.61 5.08
C ALA A 31 -5.90 11.67 4.66
N LYS A 32 -6.42 11.86 3.45
CA LYS A 32 -7.46 10.99 2.89
C LYS A 32 -6.94 9.57 2.70
N ARG A 33 -5.73 9.41 2.17
CA ARG A 33 -5.11 8.09 1.99
C ARG A 33 -4.81 7.38 3.30
N ALA A 34 -4.30 8.09 4.31
CA ALA A 34 -4.05 7.50 5.63
C ALA A 34 -5.34 6.92 6.22
N ARG A 35 -6.45 7.67 6.14
CA ARG A 35 -7.77 7.19 6.59
C ARG A 35 -8.23 5.97 5.80
N ALA A 36 -8.09 5.98 4.48
CA ALA A 36 -8.46 4.85 3.63
C ALA A 36 -7.64 3.59 3.96
N ILE A 37 -6.33 3.71 4.20
CA ILE A 37 -5.49 2.58 4.59
C ILE A 37 -5.89 2.01 5.96
N VAL A 38 -6.18 2.86 6.95
CA VAL A 38 -6.65 2.41 8.27
C VAL A 38 -8.00 1.67 8.16
N GLN A 39 -8.91 2.18 7.34
CA GLN A 39 -10.19 1.50 7.08
C GLN A 39 -10.00 0.18 6.34
N ALA A 40 -9.05 0.11 5.40
CA ALA A 40 -8.76 -1.12 4.64
C ALA A 40 -8.21 -2.23 5.54
N VAL A 41 -7.32 -1.89 6.48
CA VAL A 41 -6.79 -2.84 7.47
C VAL A 41 -7.91 -3.37 8.36
N THR A 42 -8.83 -2.50 8.79
CA THR A 42 -9.96 -2.87 9.64
C THR A 42 -10.98 -3.75 8.90
N HIS A 43 -11.25 -3.46 7.63
CA HIS A 43 -12.32 -4.07 6.82
C HIS A 43 -11.79 -4.95 5.68
N PHE A 44 -10.60 -5.54 5.84
CA PHE A 44 -9.87 -6.23 4.76
C PHE A 44 -10.60 -7.43 4.12
N LYS A 45 -11.71 -7.91 4.72
CA LYS A 45 -12.56 -8.99 4.19
C LYS A 45 -13.83 -8.50 3.49
N ASP A 46 -14.14 -7.20 3.55
CA ASP A 46 -15.31 -6.61 2.91
C ASP A 46 -14.93 -5.98 1.57
N ALA A 47 -15.10 -6.74 0.48
CA ALA A 47 -14.76 -6.28 -0.87
C ALA A 47 -15.53 -5.01 -1.27
N LYS A 48 -16.77 -4.83 -0.80
CA LYS A 48 -17.57 -3.65 -1.12
C LYS A 48 -17.02 -2.42 -0.41
N LYS A 49 -16.65 -2.56 0.87
CA LYS A 49 -16.04 -1.47 1.62
C LYS A 49 -14.67 -1.10 1.08
N LEU A 50 -13.86 -2.09 0.67
CA LEU A 50 -12.56 -1.86 0.05
C LEU A 50 -12.67 -1.08 -1.26
N ALA A 51 -13.69 -1.36 -2.09
CA ALA A 51 -13.95 -0.59 -3.29
C ALA A 51 -14.29 0.87 -2.96
N GLU A 52 -15.27 1.10 -2.08
CA GLU A 52 -15.71 2.44 -1.65
C GLU A 52 -14.56 3.30 -1.13
N ILE A 53 -13.72 2.76 -0.23
CA ILE A 53 -12.62 3.54 0.37
C ILE A 53 -11.44 3.76 -0.57
N SER A 54 -11.38 3.03 -1.69
CA SER A 54 -10.33 3.19 -2.70
C SER A 54 -10.66 4.27 -3.74
N GLU A 55 -11.87 4.81 -3.70
CA GLU A 55 -12.32 5.85 -4.62
C GLU A 55 -11.71 7.22 -4.29
N ASP A 56 -11.44 8.00 -5.35
CA ASP A 56 -11.06 9.41 -5.27
C ASP A 56 -9.83 9.69 -4.36
N LEU A 57 -8.88 8.76 -4.28
CA LEU A 57 -7.66 8.89 -3.46
C LEU A 57 -6.51 9.65 -4.14
N GLY A 58 -6.73 10.19 -5.34
CA GLY A 58 -5.70 10.80 -6.17
C GLY A 58 -4.59 9.82 -6.60
N GLU A 59 -3.50 10.37 -7.13
CA GLU A 59 -2.41 9.54 -7.67
C GLU A 59 -1.65 8.79 -6.57
N ALA A 60 -1.44 7.49 -6.80
CA ALA A 60 -0.59 6.65 -5.96
C ALA A 60 0.86 7.15 -5.94
N MET A 61 1.64 6.76 -4.91
CA MET A 61 3.08 7.02 -4.97
C MET A 61 3.68 6.29 -6.19
N VAL A 62 4.63 6.92 -6.88
CA VAL A 62 5.37 6.25 -7.96
C VAL A 62 6.43 5.33 -7.33
N GLY A 63 6.33 4.04 -7.61
CA GLY A 63 7.32 3.04 -7.19
C GLY A 63 8.56 3.04 -8.08
N ILE A 64 9.68 2.54 -7.56
CA ILE A 64 10.88 2.22 -8.33
C ILE A 64 10.82 0.73 -8.64
N ASN A 65 11.00 0.35 -9.92
CA ASN A 65 11.04 -1.06 -10.31
C ASN A 65 12.34 -1.71 -9.81
N VAL A 66 12.24 -2.91 -9.23
CA VAL A 66 13.35 -3.72 -8.71
C VAL A 66 14.43 -3.98 -9.76
N GLU A 67 14.05 -4.20 -11.03
CA GLU A 67 14.99 -4.39 -12.14
C GLU A 67 15.93 -3.19 -12.34
N LYS A 68 15.46 -2.00 -11.98
CA LYS A 68 16.19 -0.72 -12.14
C LYS A 68 16.88 -0.29 -10.84
N MET A 69 16.72 -1.04 -9.75
CA MET A 69 17.36 -0.71 -8.48
C MET A 69 18.85 -1.08 -8.50
N PRO A 70 19.73 -0.21 -7.95
CA PRO A 70 21.12 -0.55 -7.71
C PRO A 70 21.24 -1.80 -6.81
N GLU A 71 22.27 -2.63 -7.04
CA GLU A 71 22.49 -3.86 -6.27
C GLU A 71 22.58 -3.62 -4.75
N GLY A 72 23.14 -2.48 -4.32
CA GLY A 72 23.24 -2.11 -2.90
C GLY A 72 21.91 -1.82 -2.21
N ASP A 73 20.85 -1.51 -2.98
CA ASP A 73 19.52 -1.18 -2.45
C ASP A 73 18.57 -2.39 -2.46
N LYS A 74 18.95 -3.49 -3.11
CA LYS A 74 18.16 -4.72 -3.17
C LYS A 74 18.25 -5.47 -1.84
N MET A 75 17.10 -5.90 -1.32
CA MET A 75 17.06 -6.68 -0.07
C MET A 75 17.63 -8.10 -0.23
N ALA A 76 17.66 -8.64 -1.45
CA ALA A 76 18.27 -9.93 -1.78
C ALA A 76 18.91 -9.88 -3.17
N GLY A 77 20.11 -10.46 -3.32
CA GLY A 77 20.80 -10.60 -4.61
C GLY A 77 20.39 -11.85 -5.41
N ARG A 78 19.27 -12.50 -5.03
CA ARG A 78 18.77 -13.73 -5.66
C ARG A 78 17.26 -13.61 -5.90
N GLY A 79 16.79 -14.03 -7.07
CA GLY A 79 15.43 -13.77 -7.55
C GLY A 79 15.37 -12.58 -8.50
N TRP A 80 14.37 -12.59 -9.38
CA TRP A 80 14.08 -11.52 -10.34
C TRP A 80 13.56 -10.27 -9.64
#